data_AF-A0A9P5ZSP0-F1
#
_entry.id   AF-A0A9P5ZSP0-F1
#
_cell.length_a   1.000
_cell.length_b   1.000
_cell.length_c   1.000
_cell.angle_alpha   90.00
_cell.angle_beta   90.00
_cell.angle_gamma   90.00
#
_symmetry.space_group_name_H-M   'P 1'
#
loop_
_entity.id
_entity.type
_entity.pdbx_description
1 polymer ?
#
loop_
_entity_poly.entity_id
_entity_poly.type
_entity_poly.pdbx_seq_one_letter_code
_entity_poly.pdbx_strand_id
1 'polypeptide(L)'
;MLSGVLSSSPMLNLAATTGSFPFPTKFIALPPDAKVTLGLEQPATSSRKAENMNGWFPHKRPSTSDSNPIAPLPLSTAHAEVWSQGGKIFIRDLDSPFGTYVNDTKITGPTALKRGDFISLGVHIPRNGKTPAYISDDELKPIIARVALTGTS
;
A
#
# COMPACT_ATOMS: atom_id res chain seq x y z
N MET A 1 -0.22 -40.03 13.03
CA MET A 1 0.68 -39.00 12.47
C MET A 1 -0.16 -37.87 11.91
N LEU A 2 -0.45 -36.84 12.70
CA LEU A 2 -1.01 -35.58 12.19
C LEU A 2 -0.38 -34.47 13.01
N SER A 3 0.84 -34.07 12.62
CA SER A 3 1.41 -32.80 13.07
C SER A 3 0.60 -31.72 12.37
N GLY A 4 -0.44 -31.23 13.05
CA GLY A 4 -1.14 -30.01 12.64
C GLY A 4 -0.17 -28.86 12.77
N VAL A 5 0.58 -28.58 11.71
CA VAL A 5 1.30 -27.32 11.60
C VAL A 5 0.22 -26.25 11.63
N LEU A 6 0.17 -25.46 12.70
CA LEU A 6 -0.58 -24.22 12.74
C LEU A 6 -0.01 -23.35 11.61
N SER A 7 -0.60 -23.44 10.42
CA SER A 7 -0.19 -22.62 9.29
C SER A 7 -0.58 -21.19 9.66
N SER A 8 0.39 -20.40 10.12
CA SER A 8 0.19 -18.97 10.32
C SER A 8 -0.25 -18.36 8.98
N SER A 9 -1.19 -17.42 9.03
CA SER A 9 -1.60 -16.70 7.83
C SER A 9 -0.36 -16.06 7.21
N PRO A 10 -0.16 -16.19 5.88
CA PRO A 10 0.95 -15.53 5.22
C PRO A 10 0.85 -14.01 5.45
N MET A 11 2.00 -13.37 5.60
CA MET A 11 2.08 -11.94 5.81
C MET A 11 2.83 -11.26 4.67
N LEU A 12 2.26 -10.16 4.21
CA LEU A 12 2.88 -9.22 3.29
C LEU A 12 3.44 -8.06 4.09
N ASN A 13 4.76 -7.92 4.06
CA ASN A 13 5.46 -6.79 4.67
C ASN A 13 5.83 -5.77 3.59
N LEU A 14 5.48 -4.51 3.82
CA LEU A 14 5.73 -3.40 2.91
C LEU A 14 6.59 -2.36 3.62
N ALA A 15 7.83 -2.19 3.17
CA ALA A 15 8.73 -1.18 3.70
C ALA A 15 8.88 -0.04 2.68
N ALA A 16 8.67 1.20 3.12
CA ALA A 16 8.83 2.38 2.27
C ALA A 16 10.25 2.46 1.67
N THR A 17 10.36 2.88 0.42
CA THR A 17 11.64 3.02 -0.29
C THR A 17 11.90 4.47 -0.68
N THR A 18 13.11 4.77 -1.15
CA THR A 18 13.45 6.08 -1.73
C THR A 18 12.43 6.47 -2.79
N GLY A 19 11.95 7.71 -2.73
CA GLY A 19 10.94 8.23 -3.66
C GLY A 19 9.49 7.95 -3.27
N SER A 20 9.24 7.14 -2.23
CA SER A 20 7.90 6.94 -1.69
C SER A 20 7.44 8.14 -0.87
N PHE A 21 6.12 8.40 -0.86
CA PHE A 21 5.47 9.07 0.25
C PHE A 21 5.78 8.29 1.54
N PRO A 22 6.15 8.94 2.64
CA PRO A 22 6.62 8.25 3.85
C PRO A 22 5.48 7.53 4.57
N PHE A 23 5.70 6.28 4.97
CA PHE A 23 4.77 5.52 5.81
C PHE A 23 5.53 4.54 6.72
N PRO A 24 5.00 4.22 7.91
CA PRO A 24 5.58 3.17 8.76
C PRO A 24 5.40 1.80 8.10
N THR A 25 6.39 0.92 8.24
CA THR A 25 6.34 -0.45 7.67
C THR A 25 5.01 -1.13 7.97
N LYS A 26 4.40 -1.70 6.93
CA LYS A 26 3.15 -2.45 7.05
C LYS A 26 3.43 -3.94 7.19
N PHE A 27 2.64 -4.62 8.02
CA PHE A 27 2.66 -6.04 8.34
C PHE A 27 1.26 -6.61 8.11
N ILE A 28 0.93 -6.87 6.86
CA ILE A 28 -0.44 -7.16 6.43
C ILE A 28 -0.65 -8.67 6.47
N ALA A 29 -1.49 -9.14 7.40
CA ALA A 29 -1.94 -10.52 7.38
C ALA A 29 -2.85 -10.76 6.17
N LEU A 30 -2.69 -11.91 5.52
CA LEU A 30 -3.51 -12.33 4.39
C LEU A 30 -4.29 -13.59 4.79
N PRO A 31 -5.49 -13.44 5.38
CA PRO A 31 -6.32 -14.58 5.75
C PRO A 31 -6.70 -15.40 4.51
N PRO A 32 -6.92 -16.72 4.66
CA PRO A 32 -7.49 -17.54 3.60
C PRO A 32 -8.79 -16.94 3.06
N ASP A 33 -8.97 -17.00 1.75
CA ASP A 33 -10.17 -16.55 1.03
C ASP A 33 -10.56 -15.07 1.22
N ALA A 34 -9.66 -14.26 1.79
CA ALA A 34 -9.86 -12.83 1.98
C ALA A 34 -8.94 -12.01 1.08
N LYS A 35 -9.46 -10.87 0.63
CA LYS A 35 -8.68 -9.81 -0.02
C LYS A 35 -8.54 -8.65 0.93
N VAL A 36 -7.32 -8.11 1.04
CA VAL A 36 -7.03 -6.93 1.84
C VAL A 36 -6.81 -5.75 0.90
N THR A 37 -7.55 -4.68 1.13
CA THR A 37 -7.39 -3.43 0.37
C THR A 37 -6.14 -2.68 0.81
N LEU A 38 -5.41 -2.17 -0.18
CA LEU A 38 -4.39 -1.15 -0.03
C LEU A 38 -4.98 0.20 -0.48
N GLY A 39 -4.95 1.21 0.38
CA GLY A 39 -5.53 2.50 0.06
C GLY A 39 -5.29 3.57 1.11
N LEU A 40 -5.78 4.78 0.83
CA LEU A 40 -5.73 5.89 1.76
C LEU A 40 -6.65 5.65 2.96
N GLU A 41 -6.18 6.00 4.15
CA GLU A 41 -7.01 5.94 5.36
C GLU A 41 -8.24 6.85 5.28
N GLN A 42 -9.28 6.49 6.01
CA GLN A 42 -10.45 7.35 6.23
C GLN A 42 -10.50 7.83 7.69
N PRO A 43 -11.36 8.80 8.04
CA PRO A 43 -11.39 9.40 9.37
C PRO A 43 -11.42 8.38 10.50
N ALA A 44 -10.94 8.80 11.68
CA ALA A 44 -10.59 7.93 12.80
C ALA A 44 -11.72 7.04 13.34
N THR A 45 -12.98 7.31 13.00
CA THR A 45 -14.15 6.50 13.35
C THR A 45 -14.39 5.32 12.39
N SER A 46 -13.62 5.21 11.32
CA SER A 46 -13.77 4.16 10.31
C SER A 46 -12.89 2.95 10.61
N SER A 47 -13.31 1.77 10.12
CA SER A 47 -12.46 0.57 10.02
C SER A 47 -11.28 0.74 9.04
N ARG A 48 -11.15 1.92 8.43
CA ARG A 48 -10.12 2.27 7.46
C ARG A 48 -9.07 3.23 8.00
N LYS A 49 -8.91 3.29 9.32
CA LYS A 49 -7.81 4.03 9.95
C LYS A 49 -6.46 3.36 9.64
N ALA A 50 -5.43 4.15 9.32
CA ALA A 50 -4.09 3.60 9.10
C ALA A 50 -3.51 2.99 10.37
N GLU A 51 -3.06 1.74 10.24
CA GLU A 51 -2.28 1.04 11.27
C GLU A 51 -1.16 0.25 10.60
N ASN A 52 -0.19 -0.18 11.39
CA ASN A 52 0.92 -0.97 10.84
C ASN A 52 0.45 -2.35 10.38
N MET A 53 -0.66 -2.88 10.91
CA MET A 53 -1.13 -4.25 10.62
C MET A 53 -2.20 -4.32 9.52
N ASN A 54 -2.47 -3.22 8.81
CA ASN A 54 -3.48 -3.18 7.76
C ASN A 54 -2.95 -2.49 6.49
N GLY A 55 -3.75 -2.53 5.43
CA GLY A 55 -3.43 -1.94 4.13
C GLY A 55 -3.73 -0.44 4.01
N TRP A 56 -4.10 0.24 5.09
CA TRP A 56 -4.44 1.67 5.05
C TRP A 56 -3.20 2.53 5.29
N PHE A 57 -2.93 3.45 4.36
CA PHE A 57 -1.80 4.37 4.41
C PHE A 57 -2.23 5.71 5.02
N PRO A 58 -1.40 6.31 5.89
CA PRO A 58 -1.77 7.51 6.61
C PRO A 58 -1.69 8.76 5.74
N HIS A 59 -2.37 9.81 6.18
CA HIS A 59 -2.07 11.18 5.73
C HIS A 59 -0.75 11.66 6.33
N LYS A 60 -0.12 12.65 5.70
CA LYS A 60 0.94 13.41 6.36
C LYS A 60 0.26 14.47 7.20
N ARG A 61 0.45 14.42 8.51
CA ARG A 61 0.07 15.55 9.36
C ARG A 61 1.12 16.65 9.14
N PRO A 62 0.74 17.83 8.66
CA PRO A 62 1.65 18.96 8.63
C PRO A 62 2.20 19.24 10.04
N SER A 63 3.43 19.74 10.11
CA SER A 63 4.13 20.00 11.39
C SER A 63 3.43 21.07 12.23
N THR A 64 2.55 21.86 11.63
CA THR A 64 1.65 22.80 12.30
C THR A 64 0.31 22.12 12.59
N SER A 65 0.00 21.97 13.88
CA SER A 65 -1.19 21.29 14.41
C SER A 65 -2.54 21.81 13.88
N ASP A 66 -2.54 22.99 13.24
CA ASP A 66 -3.73 23.70 12.78
C ASP A 66 -4.11 23.39 11.32
N SER A 67 -3.32 22.57 10.61
CA SER A 67 -3.58 22.28 9.20
C SER A 67 -4.15 20.89 8.98
N ASN A 68 -5.15 20.82 8.08
CA ASN A 68 -5.81 19.57 7.72
C ASN A 68 -4.79 18.55 7.20
N PRO A 69 -4.92 17.26 7.59
CA PRO A 69 -4.06 16.21 7.06
C PRO A 69 -4.16 16.15 5.54
N ILE A 70 -3.02 16.06 4.87
CA ILE A 70 -2.96 16.00 3.41
C ILE A 70 -2.56 14.60 2.98
N ALA A 71 -3.34 14.04 2.04
CA ALA A 71 -3.13 12.71 1.50
C ALA A 71 -2.10 12.72 0.36
N PRO A 72 -1.37 11.61 0.14
CA PRO A 72 -0.65 11.40 -1.11
C PRO A 72 -1.63 11.41 -2.30
N LEU A 73 -1.49 12.41 -3.17
CA LEU A 73 -2.37 12.60 -4.33
C LEU A 73 -2.40 11.40 -5.29
N PRO A 74 -1.29 10.64 -5.50
CA PRO A 74 -1.33 9.47 -6.37
C PRO A 74 -2.10 8.27 -5.81
N LEU A 75 -2.40 8.25 -4.50
CA LEU A 75 -3.03 7.12 -3.83
C LEU A 75 -4.56 7.27 -3.80
N SER A 76 -5.26 6.18 -4.09
CA SER A 76 -6.72 6.15 -4.06
C SER A 76 -7.25 5.67 -2.71
N THR A 77 -8.49 6.03 -2.38
CA THR A 77 -9.16 5.55 -1.15
C THR A 77 -9.28 4.03 -1.11
N ALA A 78 -9.47 3.36 -2.25
CA ALA A 78 -9.22 1.95 -2.45
C ALA A 78 -8.44 1.83 -3.75
N HIS A 79 -7.16 1.47 -3.67
CA HIS A 79 -6.24 1.58 -4.81
C HIS A 79 -5.89 0.22 -5.40
N ALA A 80 -5.56 -0.73 -4.53
CA ALA A 80 -5.21 -2.08 -4.91
C ALA A 80 -5.75 -3.08 -3.89
N GLU A 81 -5.73 -4.36 -4.24
CA GLU A 81 -6.00 -5.46 -3.32
C GLU A 81 -4.88 -6.48 -3.35
N VAL A 82 -4.61 -7.05 -2.20
CA VAL A 82 -3.67 -8.16 -2.02
C VAL A 82 -4.35 -9.35 -1.39
N TRP A 83 -3.95 -10.55 -1.79
CA TRP A 83 -4.49 -11.80 -1.23
C TRP A 83 -3.50 -12.93 -1.36
N SER A 84 -3.70 -13.98 -0.56
CA SER A 84 -2.99 -15.25 -0.69
C SER A 84 -3.85 -16.26 -1.46
N GLN A 85 -3.26 -16.95 -2.42
CA GLN A 85 -3.90 -18.04 -3.14
C GLN A 85 -2.85 -19.05 -3.62
N GLY A 86 -3.07 -20.34 -3.31
CA GLY A 86 -2.18 -21.42 -3.76
C GLY A 86 -0.72 -21.23 -3.35
N GLY A 87 -0.48 -20.76 -2.12
CA GLY A 87 0.87 -20.50 -1.58
C GLY A 87 1.57 -19.25 -2.13
N LYS A 88 0.91 -18.49 -3.00
CA LYS A 88 1.44 -17.25 -3.59
C LYS A 88 0.64 -16.05 -3.12
N ILE A 89 1.30 -14.90 -3.06
CA ILE A 89 0.66 -13.63 -2.77
C ILE A 89 0.47 -12.88 -4.08
N PHE A 90 -0.71 -12.31 -4.28
CA PHE A 90 -1.06 -11.56 -5.48
C PHE A 90 -1.42 -10.13 -5.13
N ILE A 91 -1.27 -9.24 -6.11
CA ILE A 91 -1.79 -7.88 -6.11
C ILE A 91 -2.64 -7.65 -7.37
N ARG A 92 -3.67 -6.82 -7.26
CA ARG A 92 -4.38 -6.24 -8.42
C ARG A 92 -4.71 -4.78 -8.15
N ASP A 93 -4.72 -4.00 -9.22
CA ASP A 93 -5.24 -2.63 -9.22
C ASP A 93 -6.79 -2.65 -9.12
N LEU A 94 -7.37 -1.62 -8.50
CA LEU A 94 -8.82 -1.40 -8.40
C LEU A 94 -9.27 -0.20 -9.27
N ASP A 95 -8.83 -0.17 -10.52
CA ASP A 95 -9.07 0.92 -11.47
C ASP A 95 -8.64 2.28 -10.91
N SER A 96 -7.46 2.29 -10.27
CA SER A 96 -6.93 3.50 -9.66
C SER A 96 -6.52 4.52 -10.74
N PRO A 97 -6.72 5.83 -10.54
CA PRO A 97 -6.43 6.83 -11.57
C PRO A 97 -4.96 6.87 -12.01
N PHE A 98 -4.05 6.53 -11.10
CA PHE A 98 -2.61 6.55 -11.34
C PHE A 98 -2.00 5.15 -11.53
N GLY A 99 -2.79 4.08 -11.39
CA GLY A 99 -2.39 2.70 -11.62
C GLY A 99 -1.49 2.10 -10.55
N THR A 100 -1.40 0.76 -10.57
CA THR A 100 -0.47 -0.03 -9.74
C THR A 100 0.66 -0.58 -10.61
N TYR A 101 1.87 -0.62 -10.04
CA TYR A 101 3.08 -1.10 -10.71
C TYR A 101 3.80 -2.14 -9.86
N VAL A 102 4.41 -3.12 -10.51
CA VAL A 102 5.33 -4.10 -9.91
C VAL A 102 6.64 -4.04 -10.68
N ASN A 103 7.74 -3.75 -9.99
CA ASN A 103 9.07 -3.56 -10.58
C ASN A 103 9.03 -2.60 -11.79
N ASP A 104 8.48 -1.41 -11.57
CA ASP A 104 8.30 -0.33 -12.56
C ASP A 104 7.42 -0.67 -13.78
N THR A 105 6.81 -1.86 -13.79
CA THR A 105 5.90 -2.29 -14.85
C THR A 105 4.45 -2.15 -14.39
N LYS A 106 3.63 -1.41 -15.15
CA LYS A 106 2.19 -1.26 -14.85
C LYS A 106 1.50 -2.61 -14.97
N ILE A 107 0.75 -3.00 -13.94
CA ILE A 107 -0.04 -4.25 -13.99
C ILE A 107 -1.40 -3.97 -14.63
N THR A 108 -1.91 -4.96 -15.37
CA THR A 108 -3.24 -4.91 -16.00
C THR A 108 -4.20 -5.96 -15.44
N GLY A 109 -3.77 -6.72 -14.44
CA GLY A 109 -4.55 -7.77 -13.81
C GLY A 109 -3.82 -8.38 -12.61
N PRO A 110 -4.38 -9.45 -12.02
CA PRO A 110 -3.76 -10.20 -10.92
C PRO A 110 -2.29 -10.55 -11.22
N THR A 111 -1.39 -10.04 -10.38
CA THR A 111 0.05 -10.21 -10.54
C THR A 111 0.63 -10.84 -9.28
N ALA A 112 1.39 -11.93 -9.43
CA ALA A 112 2.02 -12.59 -8.30
C ALA A 112 3.22 -11.77 -7.80
N LEU A 113 3.25 -11.51 -6.49
CA LEU A 113 4.36 -10.84 -5.81
C LEU A 113 5.40 -11.84 -5.35
N LYS A 114 6.67 -11.44 -5.43
CA LYS A 114 7.83 -12.16 -4.92
C LYS A 114 8.54 -11.33 -3.86
N ARG A 115 9.26 -12.04 -2.98
CA ARG A 115 10.16 -11.38 -2.03
C ARG A 115 11.19 -10.54 -2.78
N GLY A 116 11.33 -9.28 -2.40
CA GLY A 116 12.26 -8.33 -3.00
C GLY A 116 11.66 -7.48 -4.11
N ASP A 117 10.45 -7.78 -4.59
CA ASP A 117 9.75 -6.93 -5.56
C ASP A 117 9.50 -5.54 -4.99
N PHE A 118 9.37 -4.57 -5.88
CA PHE A 118 8.90 -3.23 -5.56
C PHE A 118 7.48 -3.07 -6.08
N ILE A 119 6.56 -2.67 -5.21
CA ILE A 119 5.23 -2.23 -5.63
C ILE A 119 5.17 -0.71 -5.62
N SER A 120 4.46 -0.13 -6.58
CA SER A 120 4.08 1.28 -6.56
C SER A 120 2.57 1.43 -6.67
N LEU A 121 1.97 2.20 -5.75
CA LEU A 121 0.57 2.62 -5.81
C LEU A 121 0.55 4.07 -6.29
N GLY A 122 0.20 4.25 -7.56
CA GLY A 122 0.28 5.49 -8.30
C GLY A 122 1.66 5.78 -8.87
N VAL A 123 1.82 7.01 -9.40
CA VAL A 123 3.07 7.53 -9.95
C VAL A 123 3.36 8.91 -9.39
N HIS A 124 4.61 9.36 -9.49
CA HIS A 124 4.97 10.72 -9.09
C HIS A 124 4.25 11.76 -9.96
N ILE A 125 3.59 12.72 -9.30
CA ILE A 125 2.91 13.83 -9.96
C ILE A 125 3.89 15.01 -10.03
N PRO A 126 4.29 15.47 -11.23
CA PRO A 126 5.19 16.61 -11.35
C PRO A 126 4.51 17.89 -10.84
N ARG A 127 5.22 18.63 -9.98
CA ARG A 127 4.78 19.97 -9.55
C ARG A 127 4.71 20.90 -10.76
N ASN A 128 3.64 21.69 -10.84
CA ASN A 128 3.48 22.73 -11.86
C ASN A 128 2.80 23.98 -11.26
N GLY A 129 2.59 25.02 -12.08
CA GLY A 129 1.98 26.28 -11.63
C GLY A 129 0.52 26.17 -11.13
N LYS A 130 -0.13 25.01 -11.28
CA LYS A 130 -1.47 24.71 -10.72
C LYS A 130 -1.40 23.92 -9.41
N THR A 131 -0.22 23.43 -9.00
CA THR A 131 -0.07 22.73 -7.72
C THR A 131 -0.18 23.75 -6.59
N PRO A 132 -1.15 23.61 -5.67
CA PRO A 132 -1.28 24.55 -4.57
C PRO A 132 -0.04 24.58 -3.68
N ALA A 133 0.31 25.76 -3.16
CA ALA A 133 1.51 25.96 -2.34
C ALA A 133 1.50 25.15 -1.04
N TYR A 134 0.32 24.77 -0.54
CA TYR A 134 0.17 23.95 0.68
C TYR A 134 0.45 22.46 0.45
N ILE A 135 0.53 22.00 -0.80
CA ILE A 135 0.94 20.63 -1.13
C ILE A 135 2.47 20.60 -1.10
N SER A 136 3.07 19.75 -0.26
CA SER A 136 4.51 19.53 -0.24
C SER A 136 4.91 18.48 -1.29
N ASP A 137 6.20 18.34 -1.54
CA ASP A 137 6.70 17.36 -2.51
C ASP A 137 6.45 15.92 -2.06
N ASP A 138 6.22 15.67 -0.77
CA ASP A 138 5.88 14.32 -0.32
C ASP A 138 4.50 13.90 -0.83
N GLU A 139 3.49 14.77 -0.78
CA GLU A 139 2.13 14.42 -1.23
C GLU A 139 2.04 14.22 -2.76
N LEU A 140 3.08 14.60 -3.50
CA LEU A 140 3.21 14.34 -4.93
C LEU A 140 3.83 12.96 -5.22
N LYS A 141 4.40 12.30 -4.21
CA LYS A 141 5.02 10.97 -4.34
C LYS A 141 3.97 9.86 -4.25
N PRO A 142 4.15 8.77 -4.99
CA PRO A 142 3.34 7.57 -4.83
C PRO A 142 3.73 6.81 -3.57
N ILE A 143 2.97 5.77 -3.22
CA ILE A 143 3.47 4.77 -2.26
C ILE A 143 4.40 3.85 -3.04
N ILE A 144 5.66 3.74 -2.62
CA ILE A 144 6.61 2.76 -3.16
C ILE A 144 7.10 1.89 -2.00
N ALA A 145 6.92 0.58 -2.15
CA ALA A 145 7.25 -0.35 -1.09
C ALA A 145 8.03 -1.56 -1.60
N ARG A 146 9.08 -1.92 -0.87
CA ARG A 146 9.75 -3.20 -1.05
C ARG A 146 8.96 -4.30 -0.35
N VAL A 147 8.72 -5.37 -1.09
CA VAL A 147 7.96 -6.55 -0.66
C VAL A 147 8.86 -7.50 0.13
N ALA A 148 8.43 -7.87 1.33
CA ALA A 148 8.93 -9.04 2.03
C ALA A 148 7.76 -9.97 2.40
N LEU A 149 7.95 -11.27 2.21
CA LEU A 149 6.92 -12.28 2.44
C LEU A 149 7.36 -13.19 3.58
N THR A 150 6.44 -13.50 4.49
CA THR A 150 6.63 -14.49 5.56
C THR A 150 5.42 -15.43 5.64
N GLY A 151 5.61 -16.67 6.08
CA GLY A 151 4.53 -17.65 6.18
C GLY A 151 4.04 -18.21 4.83
N THR A 152 4.79 -17.98 3.74
CA THR A 152 4.60 -18.69 2.47
C THR A 152 5.48 -19.94 2.45
N SER A 153 4.90 -21.10 2.15
CA SER A 153 5.60 -22.40 2.08
C SER A 153 6.59 -22.50 0.93
#